data_AF-A0A494RQ54-F1
#
_entry.id   AF-A0A494RQ54-F1
#
_cell.length_a   1.000
_cell.length_b   1.000
_cell.length_c   1.000
_cell.angle_alpha   90.00
_cell.angle_beta   90.00
_cell.angle_gamma   90.00
#
_symmetry.space_group_name_H-M   'P 1'
#
loop_
_entity.id
_entity.type
_entity.pdbx_description
1 polymer ?
#
loop_
_entity_poly.entity_id
_entity_poly.type
_entity_poly.pdbx_seq_one_letter_code
_entity_poly.pdbx_strand_id
1 'polypeptide(L)'
;MKCKQCGFSMTLNASKYNCSGHRERGTCSNGKIIAAKTVEERVLTGIKTHLLSPEAIAEAVRTFHVAAETERRALQVERAPLERELAEIERKLKRAQTMCLDGAIETEELKTISAPLKTRRSEIQCRLAADAAPSVIQLHPGAAEAYRRLAENLHQAIEGEDGEEVRAELRKLIDRVDFIPMEGLGKFQLEVHGSLAALLALGQAQKAENPTGGTCGVSLGAGAGFEPATFRL
;
A
#
# COMPACT_ATOMS: atom_id res chain seq x y z
N MET A 1 15.08 -12.25 1.71
CA MET A 1 16.30 -12.23 0.87
C MET A 1 16.07 -13.02 -0.42
N LYS A 2 16.16 -12.40 -1.60
CA LYS A 2 15.91 -13.02 -2.91
C LYS A 2 17.01 -12.68 -3.91
N CYS A 3 17.31 -13.60 -4.83
CA CYS A 3 18.18 -13.33 -5.97
C CYS A 3 17.35 -12.68 -7.08
N LYS A 4 17.68 -11.45 -7.48
CA LYS A 4 16.91 -10.76 -8.53
C LYS A 4 17.01 -11.47 -9.88
N GLN A 5 18.12 -12.16 -10.13
CA GLN A 5 18.38 -12.81 -11.40
C GLN A 5 17.47 -14.03 -11.67
N CYS A 6 17.10 -14.79 -10.64
CA CYS A 6 16.32 -16.02 -10.81
C CYS A 6 15.08 -16.11 -9.92
N GLY A 7 14.84 -15.15 -9.03
CA GLY A 7 13.71 -15.14 -8.10
C GLY A 7 13.80 -16.15 -6.94
N PHE A 8 14.78 -17.05 -6.93
CA PHE A 8 15.02 -17.97 -5.82
C PHE A 8 15.59 -17.24 -4.59
N SER A 9 15.53 -17.90 -3.44
CA SER A 9 16.00 -17.33 -2.18
C SER A 9 17.53 -17.25 -2.12
N MET A 10 18.02 -16.21 -1.46
CA MET A 10 19.42 -16.17 -1.01
C MET A 10 19.49 -16.89 0.35
N THR A 11 20.13 -18.04 0.41
CA THR A 11 20.22 -18.86 1.63
C THR A 11 21.53 -18.62 2.35
N LEU A 12 21.47 -18.69 3.69
CA LEU A 12 22.63 -18.48 4.55
C LEU A 12 23.40 -19.80 4.70
N ASN A 13 24.72 -19.76 4.48
CA ASN A 13 25.61 -20.88 4.76
C ASN A 13 26.95 -20.34 5.28
N ALA A 14 27.41 -20.85 6.43
CA ALA A 14 28.65 -20.41 7.07
C ALA A 14 28.76 -18.87 7.14
N SER A 15 27.68 -18.21 7.59
CA SER A 15 27.55 -16.75 7.70
C SER A 15 27.69 -15.98 6.38
N LYS A 16 27.44 -16.63 5.24
CA LYS A 16 27.47 -16.02 3.91
C LYS A 16 26.20 -16.34 3.12
N TYR A 17 25.67 -15.36 2.41
CA TYR A 17 24.54 -15.54 1.51
C TYR A 17 25.00 -16.07 0.15
N ASN A 18 24.30 -17.09 -0.35
CA ASN A 18 24.46 -17.64 -1.69
C ASN A 18 23.08 -17.89 -2.33
N CYS A 19 23.01 -17.87 -3.66
CA CYS A 19 21.77 -18.12 -4.39
C CYS A 19 21.45 -19.63 -4.36
N SER A 20 20.31 -20.03 -3.76
CA SER A 20 19.91 -21.45 -3.70
C SER A 20 19.67 -22.03 -5.09
N GLY A 21 19.11 -21.24 -6.02
CA GLY A 21 18.93 -21.65 -7.41
C GLY A 21 20.25 -21.99 -8.13
N HIS A 22 21.37 -21.34 -7.77
CA HIS A 22 22.68 -21.67 -8.33
C HIS A 22 23.26 -22.91 -7.64
N ARG A 23 23.29 -22.89 -6.30
CA ARG A 23 23.99 -23.90 -5.51
C ARG A 23 23.30 -25.26 -5.46
N GLU A 24 21.99 -25.27 -5.26
CA GLU A 24 21.22 -26.51 -5.04
C GLU A 24 20.64 -27.06 -6.34
N ARG A 25 20.29 -26.18 -7.29
CA ARG A 25 19.57 -26.54 -8.51
C ARG A 25 20.37 -26.36 -9.80
N GLY A 26 21.46 -25.60 -9.78
CA GLY A 26 22.24 -25.29 -10.99
C GLY A 26 21.49 -24.46 -12.05
N THR A 27 20.34 -23.86 -11.70
CA THR A 27 19.44 -23.15 -12.65
C THR A 27 19.67 -21.63 -12.70
N CYS A 28 20.64 -21.12 -11.95
CA CYS A 28 21.00 -19.70 -11.93
C CYS A 28 22.51 -19.56 -12.13
N SER A 29 22.99 -18.56 -12.87
CA SER A 29 24.42 -18.29 -13.04
C SER A 29 25.03 -17.41 -11.94
N ASN A 30 24.22 -16.95 -10.98
CA ASN A 30 24.70 -16.18 -9.82
C ASN A 30 25.43 -17.07 -8.80
N GLY A 31 26.72 -17.28 -9.02
CA GLY A 31 27.63 -17.96 -8.09
C GLY A 31 28.31 -17.05 -7.07
N LYS A 32 27.89 -15.77 -6.97
CA LYS A 32 28.52 -14.82 -6.05
C LYS A 32 28.08 -15.09 -4.60
N ILE A 33 28.96 -14.76 -3.68
CA ILE A 33 28.78 -14.96 -2.24
C ILE A 33 29.09 -13.64 -1.53
N ILE A 34 28.30 -13.27 -0.53
CA ILE A 34 28.50 -12.08 0.30
C ILE A 34 28.33 -12.42 1.77
N ALA A 35 29.17 -11.85 2.64
CA ALA A 35 29.07 -12.07 4.08
C ALA A 35 27.77 -11.47 4.63
N ALA A 36 27.11 -12.19 5.54
CA ALA A 36 25.85 -11.75 6.13
C ALA A 36 26.02 -10.42 6.88
N LYS A 37 27.12 -10.27 7.64
CA LYS A 37 27.45 -9.02 8.34
C LYS A 37 27.52 -7.82 7.39
N THR A 38 28.16 -7.97 6.23
CA THR A 38 28.24 -6.91 5.22
C THR A 38 26.87 -6.55 4.64
N VAL A 39 25.99 -7.53 4.45
CA VAL A 39 24.61 -7.26 4.01
C VAL A 39 23.86 -6.51 5.10
N GLU A 40 23.94 -6.97 6.35
CA GLU A 40 23.27 -6.33 7.49
C GLU A 40 23.71 -4.87 7.66
N GLU A 41 25.02 -4.60 7.65
CA GLU A 41 25.58 -3.25 7.75
C GLU A 41 25.09 -2.34 6.61
N ARG A 42 25.08 -2.84 5.36
CA ARG A 42 24.63 -2.07 4.20
C ARG A 42 23.13 -1.78 4.24
N VAL A 43 22.33 -2.78 4.61
CA VAL A 43 20.87 -2.63 4.76
C VAL A 43 20.54 -1.64 5.86
N LEU A 44 21.19 -1.74 7.03
CA LEU A 44 21.00 -0.80 8.14
C LEU A 44 21.44 0.62 7.76
N THR A 45 22.58 0.77 7.08
CA THR A 45 23.05 2.06 6.58
C THR A 45 22.07 2.68 5.58
N GLY A 46 21.50 1.85 4.70
CA GLY A 46 20.51 2.30 3.74
C GLY A 46 19.19 2.72 4.38
N ILE A 47 18.72 1.97 5.37
CA ILE A 47 17.58 2.38 6.20
C ILE A 47 17.88 3.72 6.87
N LYS A 48 19.06 3.88 7.49
CA LYS A 48 19.48 5.13 8.13
C LYS A 48 19.49 6.32 7.18
N THR A 49 19.96 6.12 5.95
CA THR A 49 20.21 7.22 4.99
C THR A 49 18.95 7.60 4.20
N HIS A 50 18.14 6.62 3.78
CA HIS A 50 17.02 6.84 2.87
C HIS A 50 15.66 6.79 3.56
N LEU A 51 15.52 5.95 4.58
CA LEU A 51 14.25 5.75 5.27
C LEU A 51 14.01 6.80 6.36
N LEU A 52 15.08 7.44 6.87
CA LEU A 52 15.02 8.45 7.92
C LEU A 52 15.18 9.90 7.42
N SER A 53 15.29 10.13 6.10
CA SER A 53 15.36 11.49 5.55
C SER A 53 13.97 12.14 5.56
N PRO A 54 13.75 13.19 6.39
CA PRO A 54 12.45 13.85 6.49
C PRO A 54 11.93 14.38 5.14
N GLU A 55 12.84 14.77 4.25
CA GLU A 55 12.51 15.28 2.92
C GLU A 55 12.01 14.19 1.97
N ALA A 56 12.65 13.01 1.97
CA ALA A 56 12.24 11.88 1.14
C ALA A 56 10.86 11.34 1.54
N ILE A 57 10.58 11.34 2.84
CA ILE A 57 9.28 10.94 3.40
C ILE A 57 8.21 11.96 3.03
N ALA A 58 8.51 13.26 3.19
CA ALA A 58 7.57 14.31 2.85
C ALA A 58 7.22 14.27 1.35
N GLU A 59 8.17 13.97 0.47
CA GLU A 59 7.93 13.80 -0.95
C GLU A 59 7.13 12.53 -1.27
N ALA A 60 7.42 11.41 -0.60
CA ALA A 60 6.65 10.19 -0.77
C ALA A 60 5.18 10.37 -0.34
N VAL A 61 4.94 11.04 0.78
CA VAL A 61 3.59 11.36 1.27
C VAL A 61 2.87 12.32 0.30
N ARG A 62 3.54 13.38 -0.19
CA ARG A 62 2.97 14.29 -1.19
C ARG A 62 2.56 13.54 -2.46
N THR A 63 3.46 12.72 -2.99
CA THR A 63 3.22 11.94 -4.22
C THR A 63 2.04 11.00 -4.04
N PHE A 64 1.96 10.33 -2.88
CA PHE A 64 0.83 9.47 -2.54
C PHE A 64 -0.49 10.24 -2.48
N HIS A 65 -0.53 11.41 -1.82
CA HIS A 65 -1.72 12.25 -1.77
C HIS A 65 -2.16 12.70 -3.17
N VAL A 66 -1.22 13.08 -4.04
CA VAL A 66 -1.52 13.47 -5.42
C VAL A 66 -2.10 12.29 -6.21
N ALA A 67 -1.51 11.10 -6.09
CA ALA A 67 -2.00 9.91 -6.76
C ALA A 67 -3.41 9.52 -6.27
N ALA A 68 -3.63 9.47 -4.96
CA ALA A 68 -4.92 9.16 -4.36
C ALA A 68 -6.01 10.18 -4.75
N GLU A 69 -5.67 11.47 -4.80
CA GLU A 69 -6.59 12.51 -5.25
C GLU A 69 -6.91 12.38 -6.75
N THR A 70 -5.93 12.01 -7.56
CA THR A 70 -6.10 11.80 -9.00
C THR A 70 -7.03 10.61 -9.26
N GLU A 71 -6.82 9.49 -8.57
CA GLU A 71 -7.67 8.31 -8.64
C GLU A 71 -9.10 8.62 -8.16
N ARG A 72 -9.24 9.32 -7.03
CA ARG A 72 -10.54 9.78 -6.53
C ARG A 72 -11.28 10.64 -7.56
N ARG A 73 -10.58 11.57 -8.21
CA ARG A 73 -11.15 12.43 -9.26
C ARG A 73 -11.54 11.62 -10.50
N ALA A 74 -10.72 10.67 -10.93
CA ALA A 74 -11.03 9.80 -12.07
C ALA A 74 -12.32 9.00 -11.80
N LEU A 75 -12.41 8.36 -10.63
CA LEU A 75 -13.60 7.65 -10.19
C LEU A 75 -14.83 8.58 -10.12
N GLN A 76 -14.67 9.80 -9.61
CA GLN A 76 -15.76 10.76 -9.55
C GLN A 76 -16.23 11.21 -10.95
N VAL A 77 -15.32 11.41 -11.90
CA VAL A 77 -15.66 11.76 -13.29
C VAL A 77 -16.47 10.66 -13.96
N GLU A 78 -16.14 9.39 -13.71
CA GLU A 78 -16.87 8.24 -14.26
C GLU A 78 -18.23 8.00 -13.58
N ARG A 79 -18.29 8.21 -12.26
CA ARG A 79 -19.52 7.98 -11.46
C ARG A 79 -20.54 9.12 -11.57
N ALA A 80 -20.09 10.37 -11.67
CA ALA A 80 -20.96 11.55 -11.72
C ALA A 80 -22.07 11.47 -12.79
N PRO A 81 -21.82 11.07 -14.05
CA PRO A 81 -22.90 10.94 -15.04
C PRO A 81 -23.89 9.83 -14.69
N LEU A 82 -23.42 8.70 -14.15
CA LEU A 82 -24.28 7.57 -13.74
C LEU A 82 -25.18 7.95 -12.56
N GLU A 83 -24.66 8.67 -11.57
CA GLU A 83 -25.43 9.18 -10.43
C GLU A 83 -26.47 10.23 -10.86
N ARG A 84 -26.13 11.11 -11.81
CA ARG A 84 -27.10 12.06 -12.41
C ARG A 84 -28.20 11.34 -13.17
N GLU A 85 -27.86 10.35 -14.00
CA GLU A 85 -28.82 9.55 -14.75
C GLU A 85 -29.75 8.78 -13.80
N LEU A 86 -29.21 8.19 -12.73
CA LEU A 86 -29.99 7.53 -11.69
C LEU A 86 -31.01 8.47 -11.04
N ALA A 87 -30.57 9.67 -10.63
CA ALA A 87 -31.44 10.68 -10.02
C ALA A 87 -32.52 11.20 -11.00
N GLU A 88 -32.23 11.24 -12.30
CA GLU A 88 -33.24 11.56 -13.33
C GLU A 88 -34.26 10.45 -13.50
N ILE A 89 -33.82 9.19 -13.54
CA ILE A 89 -34.69 8.02 -13.65
C ILE A 89 -35.62 7.93 -12.42
N GLU A 90 -35.10 8.14 -11.22
CA GLU A 90 -35.89 8.16 -9.99
C GLU A 90 -36.94 9.27 -10.00
N ARG A 91 -36.58 10.48 -10.46
CA ARG A 91 -37.53 11.58 -10.65
C ARG A 91 -38.61 11.25 -11.69
N LYS A 92 -38.26 10.61 -12.81
CA LYS A 92 -39.22 10.18 -13.84
C LYS A 92 -40.19 9.12 -13.30
N LEU A 93 -39.67 8.11 -12.59
CA LEU A 93 -40.48 7.05 -11.97
C LEU A 93 -41.46 7.63 -10.93
N LYS A 94 -40.98 8.54 -10.08
CA LYS A 94 -41.83 9.21 -9.07
C LYS A 94 -42.95 10.03 -9.73
N ARG A 95 -42.65 10.79 -10.79
CA ARG A 95 -43.66 11.54 -11.53
C ARG A 95 -44.71 10.65 -12.18
N ALA A 96 -44.30 9.55 -12.83
CA ALA A 96 -45.23 8.61 -13.42
C ALA A 96 -46.15 7.97 -12.37
N GLN A 97 -45.61 7.64 -11.19
CA GLN A 97 -46.43 7.16 -10.07
C GLN A 97 -47.46 8.19 -9.61
N THR A 98 -47.06 9.46 -9.45
CA THR A 98 -47.98 10.55 -9.08
C THR A 98 -49.09 10.73 -10.12
N MET A 99 -48.75 10.77 -11.42
CA MET A 99 -49.75 10.87 -12.50
C MET A 99 -50.76 9.72 -12.49
N CYS A 100 -50.33 8.50 -12.16
CA CYS A 100 -51.24 7.36 -12.03
C CYS A 100 -52.16 7.48 -10.81
N LEU A 101 -51.63 7.96 -9.67
CA LEU A 101 -52.41 8.18 -8.45
C LEU A 101 -53.45 9.29 -8.63
N ASP A 102 -53.12 10.32 -9.40
CA ASP A 102 -54.00 11.44 -9.74
C ASP A 102 -55.03 11.06 -10.84
N GLY A 103 -54.97 9.84 -11.37
CA GLY A 103 -55.87 9.35 -12.41
C GLY A 103 -55.60 9.91 -13.81
N ALA A 104 -54.45 10.57 -14.01
CA ALA A 104 -54.07 11.18 -15.29
C ALA A 104 -53.56 10.16 -16.33
N ILE A 105 -53.10 8.98 -15.88
CA ILE A 105 -52.70 7.85 -16.73
C ILE A 105 -53.19 6.54 -16.14
N GLU A 106 -53.38 5.53 -16.97
CA GLU A 106 -53.79 4.21 -16.52
C GLU A 106 -52.62 3.37 -15.99
N THR A 107 -52.95 2.31 -15.23
CA THR A 107 -51.93 1.41 -14.65
C THR A 107 -51.10 0.70 -15.73
N GLU A 108 -51.70 0.37 -16.88
CA GLU A 108 -50.99 -0.27 -18.00
C GLU A 108 -50.00 0.69 -18.69
N GLU A 109 -50.36 1.97 -18.82
CA GLU A 109 -49.46 3.02 -19.31
C GLU A 109 -48.28 3.23 -18.33
N LEU A 110 -48.55 3.25 -17.02
CA LEU A 110 -47.52 3.31 -15.99
C LEU A 110 -46.56 2.12 -16.07
N LYS A 111 -47.05 0.89 -16.29
CA LYS A 111 -46.20 -0.29 -16.48
C LYS A 111 -45.30 -0.12 -17.70
N THR A 112 -45.86 0.32 -18.82
CA THR A 112 -45.14 0.53 -20.08
C THR A 112 -44.01 1.57 -19.93
N ILE A 113 -44.28 2.69 -19.25
CA ILE A 113 -43.28 3.75 -19.00
C ILE A 113 -42.24 3.31 -17.95
N SER A 114 -42.67 2.63 -16.89
CA SER A 114 -41.80 2.30 -15.76
C SER A 114 -40.89 1.09 -15.98
N ALA A 115 -41.27 0.14 -16.84
CA ALA A 115 -40.47 -1.06 -17.14
C ALA A 115 -39.05 -0.73 -17.65
N PRO A 116 -38.85 0.04 -18.74
CA PRO A 116 -37.50 0.36 -19.24
C PRO A 116 -36.69 1.20 -18.24
N LEU A 117 -37.35 2.11 -17.52
CA LEU A 117 -36.72 2.93 -16.48
C LEU A 117 -36.22 2.08 -15.30
N LYS A 118 -36.99 1.07 -14.87
CA LYS A 118 -36.59 0.13 -13.81
C LYS A 118 -35.42 -0.75 -14.24
N THR A 119 -35.42 -1.24 -15.48
CA THR A 119 -34.29 -1.99 -16.06
C THR A 119 -33.03 -1.13 -16.04
N ARG A 120 -33.09 0.09 -16.60
CA ARG A 120 -31.94 0.99 -16.63
C ARG A 120 -31.45 1.37 -15.23
N ARG A 121 -32.37 1.59 -14.27
CA ARG A 121 -32.03 1.80 -12.86
C ARG A 121 -31.20 0.64 -12.31
N SER A 122 -31.63 -0.59 -12.54
CA SER A 122 -30.91 -1.78 -12.05
C SER A 122 -29.52 -1.93 -12.68
N GLU A 123 -29.38 -1.63 -13.97
CA GLU A 123 -28.07 -1.64 -14.65
C GLU A 123 -27.11 -0.62 -14.03
N ILE A 124 -27.57 0.62 -13.83
CA ILE A 124 -26.74 1.69 -13.24
C ILE A 124 -26.37 1.36 -11.80
N GLN A 125 -27.32 0.84 -11.01
CA GLN A 125 -27.04 0.41 -9.63
C GLN A 125 -26.03 -0.73 -9.57
N CYS A 126 -26.12 -1.70 -10.48
CA CYS A 126 -25.16 -2.80 -10.57
C CYS A 126 -23.76 -2.28 -10.93
N ARG A 127 -23.65 -1.38 -11.90
CA ARG A 127 -22.38 -0.73 -12.28
C ARG A 127 -21.77 0.07 -11.13
N LEU A 128 -22.56 0.94 -10.49
CA LEU A 128 -22.09 1.74 -9.34
C LEU A 128 -21.67 0.89 -8.13
N ALA A 129 -22.26 -0.31 -7.96
CA ALA A 129 -21.89 -1.27 -6.92
C ALA A 129 -20.64 -2.09 -7.27
N ALA A 130 -20.45 -2.45 -8.54
CA ALA A 130 -19.23 -3.09 -9.03
C ALA A 130 -18.03 -2.14 -8.93
N ASP A 131 -18.26 -0.85 -9.17
CA ASP A 131 -17.26 0.23 -9.07
C ASP A 131 -17.15 0.81 -7.65
N ALA A 132 -17.56 0.08 -6.61
CA ALA A 132 -17.34 0.47 -5.22
C ALA A 132 -15.83 0.52 -4.98
N ALA A 133 -15.27 1.73 -5.01
CA ALA A 133 -13.85 1.99 -4.95
C ALA A 133 -13.19 1.25 -3.78
N PRO A 134 -12.01 0.64 -3.97
CA PRO A 134 -11.20 0.21 -2.84
C PRO A 134 -11.01 1.40 -1.91
N SER A 135 -11.11 1.16 -0.60
CA SER A 135 -11.01 2.19 0.43
C SER A 135 -9.82 3.09 0.13
N VAL A 136 -10.06 4.33 -0.31
CA VAL A 136 -8.99 5.28 -0.58
C VAL A 136 -8.24 5.42 0.72
N ILE A 137 -7.00 4.96 0.73
CA ILE A 137 -6.18 4.98 1.93
C ILE A 137 -5.85 6.43 2.17
N GLN A 138 -6.57 7.02 3.12
CA GLN A 138 -6.31 8.37 3.55
C GLN A 138 -5.10 8.31 4.48
N LEU A 139 -3.93 8.69 3.96
CA LEU A 139 -2.82 8.98 4.84
C LEU A 139 -3.25 10.18 5.71
N HIS A 140 -3.35 9.94 7.01
CA HIS A 140 -3.70 11.00 7.95
C HIS A 140 -2.67 12.14 7.82
N PRO A 141 -3.06 13.43 7.90
CA PRO A 141 -2.13 14.56 7.74
C PRO A 141 -0.94 14.50 8.71
N GLY A 142 -1.12 13.89 9.88
CA GLY A 142 -0.05 13.64 10.86
C GLY A 142 0.82 12.40 10.61
N ALA A 143 0.56 11.61 9.57
CA ALA A 143 1.32 10.38 9.28
C ALA A 143 2.78 10.69 8.91
N ALA A 144 3.03 11.78 8.18
CA ALA A 144 4.39 12.22 7.86
C ALA A 144 5.18 12.61 9.12
N GLU A 145 4.55 13.32 10.06
CA GLU A 145 5.13 13.71 11.35
C GLU A 145 5.35 12.49 12.26
N ALA A 146 4.38 11.59 12.36
CA ALA A 146 4.48 10.36 13.13
C ALA A 146 5.60 9.46 12.61
N TYR A 147 5.71 9.35 11.28
CA TYR A 147 6.78 8.63 10.63
C TYR A 147 8.14 9.28 10.87
N ARG A 148 8.23 10.62 10.79
CA ARG A 148 9.49 11.35 11.05
C ARG A 148 10.00 11.09 12.47
N ARG A 149 9.12 11.14 13.46
CA ARG A 149 9.46 10.84 14.86
C ARG A 149 9.88 9.38 15.05
N LEU A 150 9.19 8.45 14.41
CA LEU A 150 9.60 7.04 14.41
C LEU A 150 11.01 6.89 13.83
N ALA A 151 11.30 7.57 12.73
CA ALA A 151 12.60 7.56 12.10
C ALA A 151 13.70 8.15 12.99
N GLU A 152 13.45 9.27 13.66
CA GLU A 152 14.38 9.89 14.60
C GLU A 152 14.65 8.99 15.82
N ASN A 153 13.60 8.44 16.44
CA ASN A 153 13.73 7.51 17.55
C ASN A 153 14.55 6.29 17.15
N LEU A 154 14.31 5.79 15.95
CA LEU A 154 15.01 4.64 15.41
C LEU A 154 16.50 4.93 15.13
N HIS A 155 16.80 6.14 14.67
CA HIS A 155 18.18 6.59 14.48
C HIS A 155 18.97 6.55 15.80
N GLN A 156 18.39 7.12 16.85
CA GLN A 156 19.00 7.19 18.18
C GLN A 156 19.17 5.79 18.79
N ALA A 157 18.15 4.94 18.63
CA ALA A 157 18.15 3.58 19.16
C ALA A 157 19.20 2.66 18.47
N ILE A 158 19.54 2.91 17.20
CA ILE A 158 20.63 2.19 16.50
C ILE A 158 22.01 2.61 17.04
N GLU A 159 22.16 3.86 17.51
CA GLU A 159 23.43 4.42 17.99
C GLU A 159 23.70 4.17 19.48
N GLY A 160 22.69 3.76 20.25
CA GLY A 160 22.81 3.44 21.68
C GLY A 160 23.33 2.03 22.00
N GLU A 161 23.58 1.76 23.29
CA GLU A 161 24.09 0.47 23.80
C GLU A 161 23.12 -0.70 23.58
N ASP A 162 21.80 -0.45 23.50
CA ASP A 162 20.74 -1.45 23.25
C ASP A 162 20.53 -1.78 21.76
N GLY A 163 21.47 -1.40 20.89
CA GLY A 163 21.30 -1.46 19.45
C GLY A 163 21.01 -2.86 18.88
N GLU A 164 21.26 -3.95 19.61
CA GLU A 164 20.99 -5.32 19.11
C GLU A 164 19.50 -5.69 19.11
N GLU A 165 18.76 -5.31 20.14
CA GLU A 165 17.31 -5.51 20.23
C GLU A 165 16.57 -4.65 19.20
N VAL A 166 17.01 -3.39 19.06
CA VAL A 166 16.50 -2.44 18.07
C VAL A 166 16.77 -2.95 16.64
N ARG A 167 17.95 -3.50 16.38
CA ARG A 167 18.28 -4.15 15.09
C ARG A 167 17.39 -5.36 14.82
N ALA A 168 16.97 -6.10 15.84
CA ALA A 168 16.05 -7.22 15.67
C ALA A 168 14.63 -6.76 15.30
N GLU A 169 14.11 -5.71 15.93
CA GLU A 169 12.82 -5.11 15.59
C GLU A 169 12.85 -4.47 14.19
N LEU A 170 13.96 -3.84 13.80
CA LEU A 170 14.19 -3.30 12.45
C LEU A 170 14.05 -4.34 11.35
N ARG A 171 14.49 -5.57 11.60
CA ARG A 171 14.34 -6.66 10.62
C ARG A 171 12.87 -6.96 10.32
N LYS A 172 11.94 -6.71 11.25
CA LYS A 172 10.50 -6.89 11.02
C LYS A 172 9.90 -5.84 10.08
N LEU A 173 10.59 -4.72 9.88
CA LEU A 173 10.20 -3.66 8.95
C LEU A 173 10.58 -3.97 7.51
N ILE A 174 11.48 -4.93 7.31
CA ILE A 174 11.97 -5.34 5.99
C ILE A 174 11.11 -6.50 5.51
N ASP A 175 10.34 -6.27 4.45
CA ASP A 175 9.55 -7.32 3.80
C ASP A 175 10.44 -8.18 2.89
N ARG A 176 11.30 -7.53 2.10
CA ARG A 176 12.20 -8.23 1.17
C ARG A 176 13.51 -7.47 0.98
N VAL A 177 14.56 -8.22 0.64
CA VAL A 177 15.80 -7.65 0.11
C VAL A 177 16.16 -8.44 -1.14
N ASP A 178 16.29 -7.74 -2.25
CA ASP A 178 16.68 -8.28 -3.54
C ASP A 178 18.19 -8.08 -3.73
N PHE A 179 18.88 -9.16 -4.08
CA PHE A 179 20.31 -9.20 -4.34
C PHE A 179 20.51 -9.19 -5.84
N ILE A 180 21.09 -8.09 -6.35
CA ILE A 180 21.39 -7.89 -7.75
C ILE A 180 22.90 -8.10 -7.93
N PRO A 181 23.36 -9.18 -8.60
CA PRO A 181 24.78 -9.42 -8.78
C PRO A 181 25.39 -8.35 -9.69
N MET A 182 26.52 -7.77 -9.28
CA MET A 182 27.23 -6.71 -10.02
C MET A 182 28.60 -7.21 -10.51
N GLU A 183 29.22 -6.48 -11.43
CA GLU A 183 30.60 -6.75 -11.85
C GLU A 183 31.58 -6.69 -10.66
N GLY A 184 32.52 -7.64 -10.61
CA GLY A 184 33.46 -7.81 -9.49
C GLY A 184 33.09 -8.92 -8.50
N LEU A 185 34.09 -9.46 -7.80
CA LEU A 185 33.93 -10.56 -6.85
C LEU A 185 33.13 -10.12 -5.62
N GLY A 186 32.10 -10.89 -5.27
CA GLY A 186 31.27 -10.64 -4.07
C GLY A 186 30.46 -9.35 -4.07
N LYS A 187 30.42 -8.61 -5.19
CA LYS A 187 29.67 -7.36 -5.31
C LYS A 187 28.20 -7.61 -5.64
N PHE A 188 27.34 -7.03 -4.81
CA PHE A 188 25.90 -7.00 -5.00
C PHE A 188 25.40 -5.56 -4.84
N GLN A 189 24.46 -5.16 -5.67
CA GLN A 189 23.55 -4.06 -5.35
C GLN A 189 22.39 -4.65 -4.54
N LEU A 190 21.98 -3.97 -3.48
CA LEU A 190 20.90 -4.40 -2.61
C LEU A 190 19.70 -3.48 -2.82
N GLU A 191 18.55 -4.07 -3.13
CA GLU A 191 17.27 -3.36 -3.13
C GLU A 191 16.48 -3.80 -1.91
N VAL A 192 16.25 -2.87 -0.97
CA VAL A 192 15.51 -3.14 0.27
C VAL A 192 14.06 -2.70 0.06
N HIS A 193 13.15 -3.59 0.44
CA HIS A 193 11.71 -3.43 0.35
C HIS A 193 11.15 -3.40 1.77
N GLY A 194 10.68 -2.24 2.22
CA GLY A 194 10.11 -2.05 3.56
C GLY A 194 8.58 -2.10 3.58
N SER A 195 8.01 -2.50 4.72
CA SER A 195 6.56 -2.43 4.99
C SER A 195 6.21 -1.13 5.71
N LEU A 196 5.55 -0.21 5.00
CA LEU A 196 5.04 1.05 5.57
C LEU A 196 4.01 0.78 6.68
N ALA A 197 3.20 -0.26 6.53
CA ALA A 197 2.25 -0.72 7.54
C ALA A 197 2.94 -1.13 8.85
N ALA A 198 4.02 -1.92 8.76
CA ALA A 198 4.80 -2.33 9.92
C ALA A 198 5.48 -1.14 10.61
N LEU A 199 5.99 -0.17 9.81
CA LEU A 199 6.55 1.08 10.32
C LEU A 199 5.51 1.87 11.12
N LEU A 200 4.33 2.10 10.55
CA LEU A 200 3.26 2.84 11.22
C LEU A 200 2.76 2.14 12.50
N ALA A 201 2.71 0.81 12.52
CA ALA A 201 2.32 0.04 13.71
C ALA A 201 3.32 0.20 14.86
N LEU A 202 4.63 0.23 14.59
CA LEU A 202 5.67 0.45 15.61
C LEU A 202 5.60 1.86 16.22
N GLY A 203 5.32 2.88 15.39
CA GLY A 203 5.19 4.26 15.87
C GLY A 203 4.00 4.47 16.82
N GLN A 204 2.97 3.63 16.73
CA GLN A 204 1.84 3.63 17.67
C GLN A 204 2.13 2.82 18.95
N ALA A 205 2.85 1.71 18.83
CA ALA A 205 3.25 0.87 19.96
C ALA A 205 4.19 1.61 20.94
N GLN A 206 5.09 2.46 20.44
CA GLN A 206 5.96 3.29 21.29
C GLN A 206 5.23 4.41 22.05
N LYS A 207 3.98 4.73 21.70
CA LYS A 207 3.20 5.79 22.34
C LYS A 207 2.28 5.28 23.46
N ALA A 208 2.29 3.97 23.73
CA ALA A 208 1.43 3.34 24.73
C ALA A 208 2.02 3.36 26.14
N GLU A 209 2.39 4.54 26.63
CA GLU A 209 2.35 4.84 28.07
C GLU A 209 1.09 5.69 28.31
N ASN A 210 -0.07 5.02 28.39
CA ASN A 210 -1.45 5.52 28.62
C ASN A 210 -1.90 6.81 27.91
N PRO A 211 -2.95 6.75 27.07
CA PRO A 211 -4.23 7.29 27.54
C PRO A 211 -5.51 6.63 26.98
N THR A 212 -6.57 6.80 27.77
CA THR A 212 -7.98 6.72 27.44
C THR A 212 -8.34 7.52 26.17
N GLY A 213 -9.13 6.90 25.29
CA GLY A 213 -9.99 7.60 24.33
C GLY A 213 -9.35 8.00 23.00
N GLY A 214 -9.62 7.22 21.95
CA GLY A 214 -9.34 7.59 20.57
C GLY A 214 -8.68 6.46 19.78
N THR A 215 -9.46 5.43 19.43
CA THR A 215 -9.05 4.40 18.50
C THR A 215 -8.86 4.99 17.10
N CYS A 216 -7.67 5.48 16.77
CA CYS A 216 -7.23 5.60 15.39
C CYS A 216 -6.81 4.20 14.90
N GLY A 217 -7.79 3.34 14.68
CA GLY A 217 -7.57 2.04 14.06
C GLY A 217 -7.09 2.23 12.64
N VAL A 218 -5.82 1.92 12.37
CA VAL A 218 -5.34 1.74 11.00
C VAL A 218 -5.81 0.36 10.56
N SER A 219 -6.99 0.30 9.95
CA SER A 219 -7.49 -0.90 9.28
C SER A 219 -6.70 -1.09 7.98
N LEU A 220 -5.73 -2.01 8.00
CA LEU A 220 -4.98 -2.43 6.82
C LEU A 220 -5.64 -3.69 6.27
N GLY A 221 -6.58 -3.52 5.34
CA GLY A 221 -7.21 -4.62 4.61
C GLY A 221 -6.24 -5.23 3.59
N ALA A 222 -6.13 -6.55 3.59
CA ALA A 222 -5.38 -7.32 2.61
C ALA A 222 -6.07 -7.22 1.23
N GLY A 223 -5.63 -6.31 0.37
CA GLY A 223 -6.26 -6.21 -0.96
C GLY A 223 -5.92 -4.99 -1.81
N ALA A 224 -4.73 -4.41 -1.71
CA ALA A 224 -4.14 -3.59 -2.77
C ALA A 224 -2.66 -3.47 -2.46
N GLY A 225 -1.81 -3.90 -3.39
CA GLY A 225 -0.36 -3.89 -3.21
C GLY A 225 0.15 -2.47 -2.99
N PHE A 226 0.43 -2.11 -1.74
CA PHE A 226 1.49 -1.13 -1.50
C PHE A 226 2.76 -1.80 -1.95
N GLU A 227 3.30 -1.34 -3.06
CA GLU A 227 4.66 -1.67 -3.40
C GLU A 227 5.54 -1.27 -2.22
N PRO A 228 6.36 -2.18 -1.71
CA PRO A 228 7.24 -1.87 -0.61
C PRO A 228 8.19 -0.74 -1.04
N ALA A 229 8.42 0.23 -0.15
CA ALA A 229 9.32 1.34 -0.43
C ALA A 229 10.68 0.77 -0.86
N THR A 230 11.05 0.99 -2.12
CA THR A 230 12.20 0.37 -2.75
C THR A 230 13.33 1.38 -2.83
N PHE A 231 14.43 1.13 -2.13
CA PHE A 231 15.62 1.97 -2.19
C PHE A 231 16.84 1.16 -2.64
N ARG A 232 17.73 1.79 -3.41
CA ARG A 232 18.92 1.19 -4.01
C ARG A 232 20.17 1.53 -3.21
N LEU A 233 20.93 0.50 -2.80
CA LEU A 233 22.12 0.57 -1.92
C LEU A 233 23.32 -0.22 -2.46
#